data_AF-A0A4Y1ZM41-F1
#
_entry.id   AF-A0A4Y1ZM41-F1
#
_cell.length_a   1.000
_cell.length_b   1.000
_cell.length_c   1.000
_cell.angle_alpha   90.00
_cell.angle_beta   90.00
_cell.angle_gamma   90.00
#
_symmetry.space_group_name_H-M   'P 1'
#
loop_
_entity.id
_entity.type
_entity.pdbx_description
1 polymer ?
#
loop_
_entity_poly.entity_id
_entity_poly.type
_entity_poly.pdbx_seq_one_letter_code
_entity_poly.pdbx_strand_id
1 'polypeptide(L)'
;MSVCEHDNSKTIIDTEMKFANPNIAADLTEQFKTPLHIAAENEHLDIARVLLEHDADILAKDSSGLTAMDLAEKADHPHVMELLKATA
;
A
#
# COMPACT_ATOMS: atom_id res chain seq x y z
N MET A 1 -6.01 6.03 22.96
CA MET A 1 -6.26 5.88 21.52
C MET A 1 -5.11 6.56 20.82
N SER A 2 -4.10 5.78 20.43
CA SER A 2 -2.86 6.32 19.86
C SER A 2 -3.17 7.06 18.58
N VAL A 3 -2.73 8.31 18.53
CA VAL A 3 -2.63 9.13 17.35
C VAL A 3 -1.65 8.46 16.40
N CYS A 4 -2.10 8.07 15.21
CA CYS A 4 -1.22 7.55 14.18
C CYS A 4 -0.42 8.73 13.63
N GLU A 5 0.76 8.96 14.20
CA GLU A 5 1.80 9.80 13.61
C GLU A 5 2.29 9.12 12.33
N HIS A 6 1.59 9.35 11.22
CA HIS A 6 2.08 8.98 9.90
C HIS A 6 3.15 10.01 9.51
N ASP A 7 4.38 9.82 9.98
CA ASP A 7 5.57 10.44 9.39
C ASP A 7 5.74 9.85 7.98
N ASN A 8 4.98 10.41 7.04
CA ASN A 8 4.81 9.97 5.66
C ASN A 8 6.08 10.17 4.79
N SER A 9 7.15 10.70 5.38
CA SER A 9 8.36 11.11 4.69
C SER A 9 9.37 9.97 4.51
N LYS A 10 9.35 8.94 5.37
CA LYS A 10 10.29 7.81 5.29
C LYS A 10 9.78 6.63 4.46
N THR A 11 8.47 6.46 4.37
CA THR A 11 7.85 5.26 3.82
C THR A 11 8.06 5.10 2.31
N ILE A 12 8.09 6.20 1.55
CA ILE A 12 8.23 6.19 0.08
C ILE A 12 9.57 5.59 -0.34
N ILE A 13 10.63 6.00 0.36
CA ILE A 13 12.02 5.62 0.08
C ILE A 13 12.29 4.17 0.47
N ASP A 14 11.72 3.71 1.59
CA ASP A 14 11.80 2.30 2.02
C ASP A 14 11.00 1.36 1.10
N THR A 15 9.93 1.85 0.46
CA THR A 15 9.10 1.07 -0.47
C THR A 15 9.80 0.84 -1.82
N GLU A 16 10.60 1.80 -2.30
CA GLU A 16 11.36 1.67 -3.55
C GLU A 16 12.63 0.79 -3.41
N MET A 17 13.34 0.86 -2.27
CA MET A 17 14.66 0.21 -2.14
C MET A 17 14.65 -1.23 -1.62
N LYS A 18 13.57 -1.71 -1.00
CA LYS A 18 13.62 -2.95 -0.19
C LYS A 18 12.81 -4.12 -0.73
N PHE A 19 11.96 -3.92 -1.74
CA PHE A 19 11.01 -4.94 -2.17
C PHE A 19 11.40 -5.57 -3.51
N ALA A 20 12.29 -6.57 -3.44
CA ALA A 20 12.44 -7.55 -4.51
C ALA A 20 11.20 -8.48 -4.64
N ASN A 21 10.22 -8.36 -3.73
CA ASN A 21 8.98 -9.13 -3.74
C ASN A 21 7.81 -8.25 -3.22
N PRO A 22 6.81 -7.92 -4.06
CA PRO A 22 5.70 -7.04 -3.69
C PRO A 22 4.72 -7.64 -2.69
N ASN A 23 4.79 -8.96 -2.44
CA ASN A 23 3.90 -9.69 -1.54
C ASN A 23 4.44 -9.84 -0.12
N ILE A 24 5.63 -9.30 0.15
CA ILE A 24 6.13 -9.24 1.53
C ILE A 24 5.26 -8.22 2.27
N ALA A 25 4.34 -8.72 3.10
CA ALA A 25 3.77 -7.95 4.20
C ALA A 25 4.93 -7.56 5.09
N ALA A 26 5.38 -6.33 4.93
CA ALA A 26 6.57 -5.87 5.58
C ALA A 26 6.17 -5.56 7.02
N ASP A 27 6.81 -6.23 7.98
CA ASP A 27 6.82 -5.85 9.40
C ASP A 27 7.59 -4.52 9.61
N LEU A 28 7.52 -3.61 8.64
CA LEU A 28 8.09 -2.27 8.67
C LEU A 28 7.18 -1.31 9.46
N THR A 29 5.95 -1.72 9.72
CA THR A 29 4.98 -1.03 10.58
C THR A 29 4.28 -2.10 11.43
N GLU A 30 3.89 -1.80 12.67
CA GLU A 30 3.07 -2.70 13.50
C GLU A 30 1.70 -3.05 12.84
N GLN A 31 1.47 -2.57 11.62
CA GLN A 31 0.28 -2.71 10.83
C GLN A 31 0.38 -3.79 9.73
N PHE A 32 1.51 -4.52 9.60
CA PHE A 32 1.70 -5.56 8.55
C PHE A 32 1.33 -5.08 7.13
N LYS A 33 1.64 -3.82 6.80
CA LYS A 33 1.30 -3.23 5.50
C LYS A 33 2.20 -3.78 4.38
N THR A 34 1.59 -4.16 3.26
CA THR A 34 2.33 -4.45 2.01
C THR A 34 2.71 -3.14 1.30
N PRO A 35 3.69 -3.15 0.38
CA PRO A 35 3.99 -1.99 -0.47
C PRO A 35 2.75 -1.40 -1.15
N LEU A 36 1.79 -2.24 -1.52
CA LEU A 36 0.57 -1.80 -2.18
C LEU A 36 -0.38 -1.06 -1.22
N HIS A 37 -0.44 -1.46 0.06
CA HIS A 37 -1.15 -0.69 1.09
C HIS A 37 -0.55 0.70 1.27
N ILE A 38 0.80 0.79 1.29
CA ILE A 38 1.49 2.08 1.39
C ILE A 38 1.17 2.95 0.17
N ALA A 39 1.30 2.41 -1.04
CA ALA A 39 1.03 3.14 -2.28
C ALA A 39 -0.42 3.64 -2.33
N ALA A 40 -1.37 2.81 -1.88
CA ALA A 40 -2.79 3.12 -1.77
C ALA A 40 -3.08 4.23 -0.77
N GLU A 41 -2.45 4.24 0.41
CA GLU A 41 -2.62 5.27 1.44
C GLU A 41 -2.00 6.62 1.04
N ASN A 42 -1.00 6.59 0.15
CA ASN A 42 -0.20 7.75 -0.24
C ASN A 42 -0.55 8.35 -1.62
N GLU A 43 -1.55 7.81 -2.32
CA GLU A 43 -1.86 8.18 -3.72
C GLU A 43 -0.67 7.97 -4.70
N HIS A 44 0.21 7.00 -4.42
CA HIS A 44 1.36 6.73 -5.29
C HIS A 44 0.99 5.80 -6.44
N LEU A 45 0.42 6.39 -7.49
CA LEU A 45 0.02 5.69 -8.71
C LEU A 45 1.18 4.97 -9.40
N ASP A 46 2.35 5.61 -9.48
CA ASP A 46 3.52 5.03 -10.14
C ASP A 46 4.02 3.78 -9.39
N ILE A 47 4.08 3.86 -8.05
CA ILE A 47 4.47 2.73 -7.21
C ILE A 47 3.41 1.63 -7.30
N ALA A 48 2.12 1.98 -7.20
CA ALA A 48 1.03 1.01 -7.32
C ALA A 48 1.08 0.28 -8.67
N ARG A 49 1.34 0.97 -9.78
CA ARG A 49 1.54 0.36 -11.09
C ARG A 49 2.71 -0.61 -11.11
N VAL A 50 3.88 -0.20 -10.64
CA VAL A 50 5.08 -1.07 -10.63
C VAL A 50 4.81 -2.31 -9.77
N LEU A 51 4.16 -2.16 -8.63
CA LEU A 51 3.78 -3.29 -7.78
C LEU A 51 2.82 -4.25 -8.50
N LEU A 52 1.81 -3.73 -9.19
CA LEU A 52 0.89 -4.53 -9.99
C LEU A 52 1.59 -5.25 -11.15
N GLU A 53 2.56 -4.60 -11.81
CA GLU A 53 3.41 -5.21 -12.83
C GLU A 53 4.27 -6.36 -12.27
N HIS A 54 4.50 -6.38 -10.96
CA HIS A 54 5.27 -7.40 -10.25
C HIS A 54 4.40 -8.50 -9.59
N ASP A 55 3.13 -8.66 -9.98
CA ASP A 55 2.17 -9.60 -9.36
C ASP A 55 1.94 -9.33 -7.86
N ALA A 56 1.81 -8.04 -7.50
CA ALA A 56 1.37 -7.64 -6.16
C ALA A 56 -0.04 -8.16 -5.87
N ASP A 57 -0.21 -8.75 -4.69
CA ASP A 57 -1.50 -9.25 -4.21
C ASP A 57 -2.36 -8.07 -3.73
N ILE A 58 -3.33 -7.71 -4.57
CA ILE A 58 -4.34 -6.69 -4.29
C ILE A 58 -5.31 -7.10 -3.17
N LEU A 59 -5.41 -8.41 -2.90
CA LEU A 59 -6.26 -8.99 -1.86
C LEU A 59 -5.51 -9.21 -0.55
N ALA A 60 -4.21 -8.90 -0.51
CA ALA A 60 -3.44 -8.93 0.71
C ALA A 60 -4.09 -8.04 1.75
N LYS A 61 -4.17 -8.54 2.99
CA LYS A 61 -4.74 -7.81 4.12
C LYS A 61 -3.64 -7.40 5.08
N ASP A 62 -3.75 -6.19 5.59
CA ASP A 62 -2.93 -5.67 6.67
C ASP A 62 -3.30 -6.34 8.02
N SER A 63 -2.64 -5.94 9.12
CA SER A 63 -2.92 -6.48 10.45
C SER A 63 -4.31 -6.14 10.98
N SER A 64 -4.95 -5.13 10.40
CA SER A 64 -6.32 -4.71 10.69
C SER A 64 -7.36 -5.46 9.83
N GLY A 65 -6.91 -6.31 8.91
CA GLY A 65 -7.77 -7.04 7.98
C GLY A 65 -8.26 -6.19 6.80
N LEU A 66 -7.65 -5.02 6.56
CA LEU A 66 -7.98 -4.11 5.47
C LEU A 66 -7.09 -4.42 4.26
N THR A 67 -7.65 -4.28 3.07
CA THR A 67 -6.92 -4.39 1.80
C THR A 67 -6.34 -3.04 1.38
N ALA A 68 -5.44 -3.05 0.38
CA ALA A 68 -4.94 -1.81 -0.22
C ALA A 68 -6.09 -0.92 -0.73
N MET A 69 -7.14 -1.52 -1.29
CA MET A 69 -8.31 -0.78 -1.75
C MET A 69 -9.08 -0.13 -0.59
N ASP A 70 -9.25 -0.82 0.53
CA ASP A 70 -9.92 -0.26 1.72
C ASP A 70 -9.15 0.94 2.29
N LEU A 71 -7.82 0.92 2.22
CA LEU A 71 -6.98 2.05 2.63
C LEU A 71 -7.10 3.22 1.64
N ALA A 72 -7.09 2.95 0.33
CA ALA A 72 -7.30 3.99 -0.67
C ALA A 72 -8.69 4.65 -0.53
N GLU A 73 -9.72 3.87 -0.22
CA GLU A 73 -11.08 4.38 0.02
C GLU A 73 -11.16 5.23 1.29
N LYS A 74 -10.50 4.81 2.37
CA LYS A 74 -10.42 5.59 3.62
C LYS A 74 -9.65 6.89 3.46
N ALA A 75 -8.64 6.90 2.59
CA ALA A 75 -7.81 8.06 2.32
C ALA A 75 -8.39 8.98 1.23
N ASP A 76 -9.51 8.59 0.62
CA ASP A 76 -10.19 9.31 -0.49
C ASP A 76 -9.29 9.50 -1.72
N HIS A 77 -8.62 8.41 -2.14
CA HIS A 77 -7.67 8.39 -3.27
C HIS A 77 -8.26 7.69 -4.50
N PRO A 78 -9.16 8.36 -5.25
CA PRO A 78 -9.92 7.73 -6.33
C PRO A 78 -9.05 7.20 -7.47
N HIS A 79 -7.91 7.85 -7.77
CA HIS A 79 -7.03 7.40 -8.85
C HIS A 79 -6.40 6.04 -8.56
N VAL A 80 -5.94 5.80 -7.32
CA VAL A 80 -5.37 4.50 -6.95
C VAL A 80 -6.47 3.44 -6.86
N MET A 81 -7.68 3.82 -6.41
CA MET A 81 -8.84 2.93 -6.44
C MET A 81 -9.20 2.52 -7.88
N GLU A 82 -9.16 3.46 -8.83
CA GLU A 82 -9.42 3.17 -10.24
C GLU A 82 -8.36 2.22 -10.81
N LEU A 83 -7.09 2.44 -10.49
CA LEU A 83 -6.00 1.55 -10.89
C LEU A 83 -6.18 0.14 -10.33
N LEU A 84 -6.44 0.01 -9.02
CA LEU A 84 -6.68 -1.29 -8.37
C LEU A 84 -7.91 -2.00 -8.96
N LYS A 85 -9.02 -1.27 -9.20
CA LYS A 85 -10.23 -1.81 -9.84
C LYS A 85 -9.99 -2.26 -11.27
N ALA A 86 -9.09 -1.59 -12.01
CA ALA A 86 -8.72 -1.99 -13.36
C ALA A 86 -7.94 -3.31 -13.39
N THR A 87 -7.42 -3.77 -12.25
CA THR A 87 -6.63 -5.01 -12.13
C THR A 87 -7.34 -6.20 -11.47
N ALA A 88 -8.59 -6.01 -11.00
CA ALA A 88 -9.42 -7.05 -10.36
C ALA A 88 -10.31 -7.80 -11.37
#